data_AF-A0A4V2QC47-F1
#
_entry.id   AF-A0A4V2QC47-F1
#
_cell.length_a   1.000
_cell.length_b   1.000
_cell.length_c   1.000
_cell.angle_alpha   90.00
_cell.angle_beta   90.00
_cell.angle_gamma   90.00
#
_symmetry.space_group_name_H-M   'P 1'
#
loop_
_entity.id
_entity.type
_entity.pdbx_description
1 polymer ?
#
loop_
_entity_poly.entity_id
_entity_poly.type
_entity_poly.pdbx_seq_one_letter_code
_entity_poly.pdbx_strand_id
1 'polypeptide(L)' 'MWHAVEKPTYYLWKQNYNTEEELQKAKDKYIKNGFRVVIYRDGQNEKNIQEGIKALIKNHI' A
#
# COMPACT_ATOMS: atom_id res chain seq x y z
N MET A 1 -16.78 9.31 26.28
CA MET A 1 -16.71 9.82 24.90
C MET A 1 -16.03 8.72 24.09
N TRP A 2 -16.76 7.94 23.30
CA TRP A 2 -16.16 6.87 22.49
C TRP A 2 -15.51 7.53 21.28
N HIS A 3 -14.18 7.47 21.16
CA HIS A 3 -13.52 7.82 19.91
C HIS A 3 -14.06 6.89 18.83
N ALA A 4 -14.66 7.44 17.77
CA ALA A 4 -14.99 6.64 16.60
C ALA A 4 -13.69 6.02 16.09
N VAL A 5 -13.53 4.71 16.24
CA VAL A 5 -12.36 4.00 15.76
C VAL A 5 -12.37 4.14 14.25
N GLU A 6 -11.45 4.92 13.70
CA GLU A 6 -11.32 5.09 12.26
C GLU A 6 -11.11 3.71 11.61
N LYS A 7 -11.81 3.48 10.49
CA LYS A 7 -11.65 2.21 9.77
C LYS A 7 -10.18 2.02 9.41
N PRO A 8 -9.57 0.87 9.72
CA PRO A 8 -8.18 0.64 9.38
C PRO A 8 -7.99 0.76 7.85
N THR A 9 -6.89 1.40 7.45
CA THR A 9 -6.58 1.61 6.03
C THR A 9 -5.62 0.54 5.53
N TYR A 10 -5.96 -0.10 4.41
CA TYR A 10 -5.13 -1.09 3.73
C TYR A 10 -4.63 -0.53 2.39
N TYR A 11 -3.33 -0.65 2.15
CA TYR A 11 -2.68 -0.14 0.94
C TYR A 11 -2.39 -1.29 -0.04
N LEU A 12 -2.85 -1.12 -1.28
CA LEU A 12 -2.57 -2.04 -2.39
C LEU A 12 -1.61 -1.36 -3.37
N TRP A 13 -0.48 -2.00 -3.66
CA TRP A 13 0.42 -1.55 -4.72
C TRP A 13 -0.06 -2.14 -6.04
N LYS A 14 -0.38 -1.30 -7.02
CA LYS A 14 -0.81 -1.75 -8.35
C LYS A 14 0.22 -2.67 -9.02
N GLN A 15 1.51 -2.43 -8.78
CA GLN A 15 2.63 -3.21 -9.33
C GLN A 15 2.65 -4.67 -8.85
N ASN A 16 1.99 -4.98 -7.73
CA ASN A 16 1.91 -6.34 -7.20
C ASN A 16 0.85 -7.19 -7.91
N TYR A 17 0.12 -6.63 -8.88
CA TYR A 17 -0.97 -7.29 -9.58
C TYR A 17 -0.76 -7.23 -11.10
N ASN A 18 -0.83 -8.38 -11.75
CA ASN A 18 -0.62 -8.49 -13.20
C ASN A 18 -1.84 -7.99 -13.98
N THR A 19 -3.04 -8.10 -13.40
CA THR A 19 -4.30 -7.72 -14.05
C THR A 19 -5.11 -6.74 -13.19
N GLU A 20 -6.04 -6.01 -13.81
CA GLU A 20 -6.99 -5.17 -13.07
C GLU A 20 -8.00 -6.02 -12.28
N GLU A 21 -8.36 -7.19 -12.78
CA GLU A 21 -9.30 -8.08 -12.10
C GLU A 21 -8.73 -8.61 -10.78
N GLU A 22 -7.46 -9.01 -10.74
CA GLU A 22 -6.80 -9.45 -9.50
C GLU A 22 -6.72 -8.33 -8.46
N LEU A 23 -6.39 -7.10 -8.90
CA LEU A 23 -6.39 -5.93 -8.04
C LEU A 23 -7.79 -5.66 -7.46
N GLN A 24 -8.82 -5.73 -8.30
CA GLN A 24 -10.19 -5.48 -7.89
C GLN A 24 -10.68 -6.56 -6.91
N LYS A 25 -10.37 -7.84 -7.16
CA LYS A 25 -10.64 -8.93 -6.20
C LYS A 25 -9.96 -8.69 -4.85
N ALA A 26 -8.70 -8.26 -4.84
CA ALA A 26 -8.00 -7.93 -3.61
C ALA A 26 -8.64 -6.73 -2.89
N LYS A 27 -8.97 -5.67 -3.62
CA LYS A 27 -9.69 -4.50 -3.08
C LYS A 27 -11.02 -4.88 -2.45
N ASP A 28 -11.85 -5.64 -3.16
CA ASP A 28 -13.16 -6.08 -2.66
C ASP A 28 -13.05 -6.95 -1.42
N LYS A 29 -12.04 -7.82 -1.35
CA LYS A 29 -11.78 -8.63 -0.15
C LYS A 29 -11.55 -7.75 1.09
N TYR A 30 -10.70 -6.73 0.99
CA TYR A 30 -10.39 -5.87 2.13
C TYR A 30 -11.53 -4.90 2.47
N ILE A 31 -12.26 -4.39 1.47
CA ILE A 31 -13.46 -3.57 1.71
C ILE A 31 -14.53 -4.38 2.46
N LYS A 32 -14.78 -5.63 2.05
CA LYS A 32 -15.71 -6.53 2.74
C LYS A 32 -15.32 -6.80 4.20
N ASN A 33 -14.01 -6.79 4.49
CA ASN A 33 -13.48 -6.92 5.84
C ASN A 33 -13.49 -5.61 6.65
N GLY A 34 -14.10 -4.54 6.13
CA GLY A 34 -14.27 -3.28 6.85
C GLY A 34 -13.09 -2.30 6.72
N PHE A 35 -12.10 -2.60 5.86
CA PHE A 35 -10.98 -1.70 5.63
C PHE A 35 -11.35 -0.61 4.63
N ARG A 36 -10.76 0.57 4.83
CA ARG A 36 -10.61 1.55 3.76
C ARG A 36 -9.46 1.09 2.87
N VAL A 37 -9.70 0.85 1.58
CA VAL A 37 -8.64 0.41 0.67
C VAL A 37 -8.15 1.57 -0.19
N VAL A 38 -6.84 1.81 -0.19
CA VAL A 38 -6.18 2.79 -1.05
C VAL A 38 -5.29 2.04 -2.04
N ILE A 39 -5.49 2.29 -3.32
CA ILE A 39 -4.63 1.73 -4.37
C ILE A 39 -3.54 2.75 -4.67
N TYR A 40 -2.30 2.39 -4.35
CA TYR A 40 -1.12 3.12 -4.75
C TYR A 40 -0.73 2.68 -6.17
N ARG A 41 -0.85 3.61 -7.11
CA ARG A 41 -0.28 3.48 -8.45
C ARG A 41 1.01 4.28 -8.40
N ASP A 42 2.14 3.58 -8.42
CA ASP A 42 3.44 4.23 -8.33
C ASP A 42 3.53 5.36 -9.37
N GLY A 43 3.78 6.58 -8.89
CA GLY A 43 4.17 7.70 -9.73
C GLY A 43 5.68 7.69 -9.83
N GLN A 44 6.20 7.44 -11.03
CA GLN A 44 7.62 7.31 -11.35
C GLN A 44 8.42 6.36 -10.43
N ASN A 45 8.75 5.22 -11.02
CA ASN A 45 9.68 4.18 -10.57
C ASN A 45 11.12 4.67 -10.22
N GLU A 46 11.35 5.97 -10.06
CA GLU A 46 12.65 6.59 -9.86
C GLU A 46 13.02 6.84 -8.39
N LYS A 47 12.08 6.66 -7.46
CA LYS A 47 12.38 6.70 -6.02
C LYS A 47 11.99 5.39 -5.36
N ASN A 48 12.76 4.35 -5.69
CA ASN A 48 12.81 3.09 -4.98
C ASN A 48 12.98 3.35 -3.48
N ILE A 49 11.89 3.34 -2.72
CA ILE A 49 11.90 3.48 -1.25
C ILE A 49 12.86 2.44 -0.64
N GLN A 50 12.99 1.28 -1.28
CA GLN A 50 13.97 0.24 -0.95
C GLN A 50 15.43 0.71 -1.08
N GLU A 51 15.77 1.46 -2.12
CA GLU A 51 17.11 2.05 -2.30
C GLU A 51 17.34 3.18 -1.29
N GLY A 52 16.31 3.98 -0.99
CA GLY A 52 16.36 4.99 0.07
C GLY A 52 16.68 4.38 1.45
N ILE A 53 16.02 3.27 1.79
CA ILE A 53 16.27 2.55 3.06
C ILE A 53 17.67 1.94 3.07
N LYS A 54 18.13 1.33 1.97
CA LYS A 54 19.50 0.80 1.87
C LYS A 54 20.57 1.90 2.01
N ALA A 55 20.37 3.07 1.42
CA ALA A 55 21.31 4.19 1.50
C ALA A 55 21.45 4.71 2.93
N LEU A 56 20.36 4.78 3.69
CA LEU A 56 20.38 5.18 5.10
C LEU A 56 21.16 4.19 5.97
N ILE A 57 21.02 2.89 5.73
CA ILE A 57 21.73 1.84 6.48
C ILE A 57 23.24 1.88 6.18
N LYS A 58 23.63 2.10 4.92
CA LYS A 58 25.05 2.17 4.53
C LYS A 58 25.81 3.35 5.15
N ASN A 59 25.14 4.48 5.41
CA ASN A 59 25.75 5.68 5.99
C ASN A 59 25.80 5.67 7.54
N HIS A 60 25.42 4.56 8.19
CA HIS A 60 25.42 4.43 9.65
C HIS A 60 26.56 3.52 10.18
N ILE A 61 27.55 3.19 9.35
CA ILE A 61 28.78 2.48 9.74
C ILE A 61 29.95 3.46 9.72
#